data_AF-A0A7C4LH10-F1
#
_entry.id   AF-A0A7C4LH10-F1
#
_cell.length_a   1.000
_cell.length_b   1.000
_cell.length_c   1.000
_cell.angle_alpha   90.00
_cell.angle_beta   90.00
_cell.angle_gamma   90.00
#
_symmetry.space_group_name_H-M   'P 1'
#
loop_
_entity.id
_entity.type
_entity.pdbx_description
1 polymer ?
#
loop_
_entity_poly.entity_id
_entity_poly.type
_entity_poly.pdbx_seq_one_letter_code
_entity_poly.pdbx_strand_id
1 'polypeptide(L)'
;MVGVTERFVLLYVALSSAFNISLLLLSESRIDAYVALNILSFYVSYSLARPSTKSATMVRLIHALLLSIFAFLVGSRVYEVLMR
;
A
#
# COMPACT_ATOMS: atom_id res chain seq x y z
N MET A 1 16.72 -14.30 16.13
CA MET A 1 16.94 -13.75 14.77
C MET A 1 15.59 -13.45 14.18
N VAL A 2 15.25 -12.18 13.90
CA VAL A 2 13.94 -11.81 13.32
C VAL A 2 13.87 -12.33 11.89
N GLY A 3 12.88 -13.17 11.60
CA GLY A 3 12.65 -13.78 10.29
C GLY A 3 12.30 -12.74 9.22
N VAL A 4 12.54 -13.05 7.94
CA VAL A 4 12.29 -12.13 6.81
C VAL A 4 10.81 -11.68 6.78
N THR A 5 9.89 -12.60 7.07
CA THR A 5 8.45 -12.31 7.16
C THR A 5 8.11 -11.38 8.32
N GLU A 6 8.73 -11.56 9.49
CA GLU A 6 8.53 -10.70 10.66
C GLU A 6 9.03 -9.27 10.37
N ARG A 7 10.18 -9.13 9.69
CA ARG A 7 10.68 -7.83 9.24
C ARG A 7 9.70 -7.16 8.27
N PHE A 8 9.15 -7.92 7.32
CA PHE A 8 8.14 -7.40 6.39
C PHE A 8 6.91 -6.88 7.13
N VAL A 9 6.37 -7.66 8.07
CA VAL A 9 5.18 -7.27 8.85
C VAL A 9 5.47 -6.05 9.70
N LEU A 10 6.63 -5.99 10.39
CA LEU A 10 7.02 -4.84 11.19
C LEU A 10 7.15 -3.57 10.37
N LEU A 11 7.81 -3.64 9.21
CA LEU A 11 7.95 -2.50 8.29
C LEU A 11 6.57 -2.05 7.79
N TYR A 12 5.73 -2.99 7.38
CA TYR A 12 4.39 -2.69 6.89
C TYR A 12 3.53 -2.00 7.96
N VAL A 13 3.51 -2.54 9.18
CA VAL A 13 2.76 -1.96 10.29
C VAL A 13 3.30 -0.57 10.63
N ALA A 14 4.61 -0.41 10.78
CA ALA A 14 5.21 0.88 11.10
C ALA A 14 4.88 1.95 10.05
N LEU A 15 5.02 1.61 8.77
CA LEU A 15 4.78 2.55 7.67
C LEU A 15 3.29 2.87 7.52
N SER A 16 2.43 1.86 7.58
CA SER A 16 0.97 2.02 7.55
C SER A 16 0.51 2.89 8.72
N SER A 17 0.96 2.62 9.95
CA SER A 17 0.61 3.44 11.11
C SER A 17 1.08 4.88 10.95
N ALA A 18 2.30 5.12 10.47
CA ALA A 18 2.80 6.48 10.24
C ALA A 18 1.95 7.26 9.22
N PHE A 19 1.54 6.62 8.11
CA PHE A 19 0.66 7.27 7.15
C PHE A 19 -0.75 7.48 7.68
N ASN A 20 -1.35 6.51 8.37
CA ASN A 20 -2.68 6.67 8.96
C ASN A 20 -2.70 7.79 10.00
N ILE A 21 -1.67 7.89 10.85
CA ILE A 21 -1.52 9.01 11.80
C ILE A 21 -1.40 10.33 11.03
N SER A 22 -0.61 10.37 9.96
CA SER A 22 -0.46 11.59 9.14
C SER A 22 -1.79 12.02 8.52
N LEU A 23 -2.57 11.08 7.96
CA LEU A 23 -3.90 11.36 7.41
C LEU A 23 -4.87 11.85 8.50
N LEU A 24 -4.83 11.23 9.68
CA LEU A 24 -5.64 11.65 10.82
C LEU A 24 -5.29 13.08 11.27
N LEU A 25 -4.01 13.42 11.35
CA LEU A 25 -3.54 14.77 11.69
C LEU A 25 -3.95 15.81 10.64
N LEU A 26 -3.98 15.42 9.36
CA LEU A 26 -4.49 16.25 8.26
C LEU A 26 -6.03 16.32 8.22
N SER A 27 -6.72 15.61 9.13
CA SER A 27 -8.18 15.46 9.13
C SER A 27 -8.73 14.97 7.79
N GLU A 28 -7.95 14.13 7.11
CA GLU A 28 -8.36 13.54 5.84
C GLU A 28 -9.45 12.49 6.08
N SER A 29 -10.55 12.56 5.33
CA SER A 29 -11.70 11.64 5.45
C SER A 29 -11.90 10.78 4.20
N ARG A 30 -11.17 11.09 3.11
CA ARG A 30 -11.28 10.39 1.84
C ARG A 30 -10.72 8.97 1.90
N ILE A 31 -11.61 7.98 1.87
CA ILE A 31 -11.28 6.55 1.96
C ILE A 31 -10.24 6.12 0.90
N ASP A 32 -10.32 6.67 -0.31
CA ASP A 32 -9.38 6.39 -1.39
C ASP A 32 -7.94 6.78 -1.05
N ALA A 33 -7.71 7.86 -0.29
CA ALA A 33 -6.37 8.24 0.16
C ALA A 33 -5.80 7.21 1.14
N TYR A 34 -6.63 6.73 2.08
CA TYR A 34 -6.25 5.67 3.03
C TYR A 34 -5.88 4.37 2.31
N VAL A 35 -6.71 3.96 1.34
CA VAL A 35 -6.45 2.73 0.56
C VAL A 35 -5.18 2.87 -0.26
N ALA A 36 -4.98 4.00 -0.95
CA ALA A 36 -3.80 4.25 -1.76
C ALA A 36 -2.50 4.20 -0.93
N LEU A 37 -2.47 4.86 0.25
CA LEU A 37 -1.29 4.85 1.13
C LEU A 37 -1.02 3.48 1.75
N ASN A 38 -2.05 2.68 2.03
CA ASN A 38 -1.85 1.30 2.50
C ASN A 38 -1.28 0.41 1.39
N ILE A 39 -1.74 0.55 0.15
CA ILE A 39 -1.16 -0.16 -1.00
C ILE A 39 0.30 0.26 -1.21
N LEU A 40 0.59 1.56 -1.16
CA LEU A 40 1.95 2.06 -1.26
C LEU A 40 2.84 1.49 -0.14
N SER A 41 2.32 1.42 1.09
CA SER A 41 3.04 0.83 2.22
C SER A 41 3.38 -0.64 2.03
N PHE A 42 2.45 -1.39 1.46
CA PHE A 42 2.69 -2.78 1.08
C PHE A 42 3.85 -2.87 0.09
N TYR A 43 3.85 -2.08 -0.99
CA TYR A 43 4.91 -2.11 -1.99
C TYR A 43 6.27 -1.67 -1.46
N VAL A 44 6.32 -0.61 -0.64
CA VAL A 44 7.56 -0.15 0.00
C VAL A 44 8.12 -1.25 0.90
N SER A 45 7.29 -1.83 1.76
CA SER A 45 7.71 -2.89 2.70
C SER A 45 8.13 -4.16 1.96
N TYR A 46 7.41 -4.53 0.91
CA TYR A 46 7.71 -5.70 0.08
C TYR A 46 9.05 -5.52 -0.66
N SER A 47 9.33 -4.32 -1.17
CA SER A 47 10.60 -3.99 -1.84
C SER A 47 11.80 -4.08 -0.88
N LEU A 48 11.62 -3.60 0.36
CA LEU A 48 12.67 -3.57 1.39
C LEU A 48 12.94 -4.95 2.01
N ALA A 49 11.90 -5.70 2.35
CA ALA A 49 12.05 -6.98 3.06
C ALA A 49 12.13 -8.20 2.14
N ARG A 50 11.56 -8.10 0.93
CA ARG A 50 11.45 -9.21 -0.06
C ARG A 50 11.12 -10.56 0.59
N PRO A 51 9.95 -10.67 1.25
CA PRO A 51 9.58 -11.91 1.91
C PRO A 51 9.55 -13.07 0.91
N SER A 52 10.20 -14.18 1.28
CA SER A 52 10.14 -15.41 0.49
C SER A 52 8.76 -16.06 0.68
N THR A 53 8.04 -16.20 -0.42
CA THR A 53 6.71 -16.84 -0.46
C THR A 53 6.78 -18.13 -1.25
N LYS A 54 6.08 -19.16 -0.77
CA LYS A 54 6.03 -20.49 -1.40
C LYS A 54 5.30 -20.51 -2.75
N SER A 55 4.39 -19.56 -3.02
CA SER A 55 3.58 -19.51 -4.24
C SER A 55 3.81 -18.22 -5.02
N ALA A 56 4.54 -18.32 -6.13
CA ALA A 56 4.79 -17.19 -7.02
C ALA A 56 3.51 -16.69 -7.72
N THR A 57 2.59 -17.60 -8.07
CA THR A 57 1.33 -17.25 -8.74
C THR A 57 0.43 -16.42 -7.84
N MET A 58 0.31 -16.79 -6.56
CA MET A 58 -0.48 -16.04 -5.59
C MET A 58 0.07 -14.62 -5.40
N VAL A 59 1.40 -14.49 -5.30
CA VAL A 59 2.05 -13.18 -5.19
C VAL A 59 1.80 -12.32 -6.42
N ARG A 60 1.93 -12.87 -7.63
CA ARG A 60 1.62 -12.13 -8.86
C ARG A 60 0.17 -11.66 -8.89
N LEU A 61 -0.76 -12.51 -8.46
CA LEU A 61 -2.19 -12.17 -8.43
C LEU A 61 -2.48 -11.04 -7.43
N ILE A 62 -1.88 -11.09 -6.24
CA ILE A 62 -1.98 -10.02 -5.24
C ILE A 62 -1.42 -8.71 -5.82
N HIS A 63 -0.24 -8.74 -6.45
CA HIS A 63 0.33 -7.54 -7.07
C HIS A 63 -0.54 -7.00 -8.21
N ALA A 64 -1.08 -7.87 -9.06
CA ALA A 64 -1.99 -7.45 -10.12
C ALA A 64 -3.23 -6.74 -9.54
N LEU A 65 -3.88 -7.36 -8.54
CA LEU A 65 -5.05 -6.79 -7.89
C LEU A 65 -4.76 -5.43 -7.24
N LEU A 66 -3.70 -5.35 -6.43
CA LEU A 66 -3.33 -4.12 -5.73
C LEU A 66 -2.96 -3.00 -6.71
N LEU A 67 -2.22 -3.33 -7.77
CA LEU A 67 -1.85 -2.36 -8.80
C LEU A 67 -3.07 -1.86 -9.57
N SER A 68 -4.01 -2.74 -9.93
CA SER A 68 -5.25 -2.36 -10.60
C SER A 68 -6.10 -1.42 -9.73
N ILE A 69 -6.26 -1.72 -8.44
CA ILE A 69 -6.99 -0.85 -7.50
C ILE A 69 -6.27 0.50 -7.38
N PHE A 70 -4.95 0.50 -7.18
CA PHE A 70 -4.18 1.73 -7.04
C PHE A 70 -4.27 2.61 -8.30
N ALA A 71 -4.08 2.03 -9.48
CA ALA A 71 -4.18 2.74 -10.75
C ALA A 71 -5.58 3.33 -10.98
N PHE A 72 -6.64 2.61 -10.61
CA PHE A 72 -8.00 3.11 -10.69
C PHE A 72 -8.25 4.31 -9.75
N LEU A 73 -7.81 4.21 -8.48
CA LEU A 73 -7.96 5.30 -7.50
C LEU A 73 -7.21 6.55 -7.95
N VAL A 74 -5.93 6.40 -8.35
CA VAL A 74 -5.13 7.54 -8.83
C VAL A 74 -5.71 8.10 -10.13
N GLY A 75 -6.08 7.24 -11.08
CA GLY A 75 -6.63 7.65 -12.37
C GLY A 75 -7.93 8.43 -12.23
N SER A 76 -8.85 7.96 -11.38
CA SER A 76 -10.11 8.67 -11.12
C SER A 76 -9.89 10.05 -10.49
N ARG A 77 -8.92 10.19 -9.58
CA ARG A 77 -8.56 11.49 -8.99
C ARG A 77 -7.88 12.44 -9.97
N VAL A 78 -6.97 11.94 -10.81
CA VAL A 78 -6.35 12.77 -11.85
C VAL A 78 -7.40 13.27 -12.84
N TYR A 79 -8.34 12.41 -13.23
CA TYR A 79 -9.45 12.78 -14.11
C TYR A 79 -10.34 13.86 -13.49
N GLU A 80 -10.72 13.72 -12.22
CA GLU A 80 -11.51 14.71 -11.49
C GLU A 80 -10.81 16.08 -11.43
N VAL A 81 -9.50 16.10 -11.17
CA VAL A 81 -8.71 17.34 -11.10
C VAL A 81 -8.57 18.00 -12.47
N LEU A 82 -8.47 17.22 -13.55
CA LEU A 82 -8.26 17.75 -14.90
C LEU A 82 -9.56 18.29 -15.53
N MET A 83 -10.70 17.68 -15.20
CA MET A 83 -12.01 18.08 -15.75
C MET A 83 -12.76 19.12 -14.92
N ARG A 84 -12.17 19.57 -13.81
CA ARG A 84 -12.70 20.62 -12.94
C ARG A 84 -11.91 21.91 -13.11
#